data_AF-A0A3D0MRS1-F1
#
_entry.id   AF-A0A3D0MRS1-F1
#
_cell.length_a   1.000
_cell.length_b   1.000
_cell.length_c   1.000
_cell.angle_alpha   90.00
_cell.angle_beta   90.00
_cell.angle_gamma   90.00
#
_symmetry.space_group_name_H-M   'P 1'
#
loop_
_entity.id
_entity.type
_entity.pdbx_description
1 polymer ?
#
loop_
_entity_poly.entity_id
_entity_poly.type
_entity_poly.pdbx_seq_one_letter_code
_entity_poly.pdbx_strand_id
1 'polypeptide(L)'
;DAGQYWLPLFHSSSVGSTNWSGLKDETLDNYIDTVNVTVDKEERKVLFQKIWDRLDELHPFVVLAVPNELYGVREDLVGAEDFYDGRLNYLGNIALKD
;
A
#
# COMPACT_ATOMS: atom_id res chain seq x y z
N ASP A 1 5.21 2.62 1.38
CA ASP A 1 4.65 2.58 2.75
C ASP A 1 3.12 2.66 2.66
N ALA A 2 2.37 2.45 3.75
CA ALA A 2 0.90 2.44 3.72
C ALA A 2 0.26 3.76 3.22
N GLY A 3 0.86 4.91 3.51
CA GLY A 3 0.43 6.23 3.06
C GLY A 3 0.42 6.39 1.53
N GLN A 4 1.24 5.62 0.80
CA GLN A 4 1.20 5.59 -0.67
C GLN A 4 -0.13 5.06 -1.23
N TYR A 5 -0.87 4.26 -0.43
CA TYR A 5 -2.14 3.67 -0.84
C TYR A 5 -3.33 4.48 -0.36
N TRP A 6 -3.24 5.17 0.77
CA TRP A 6 -4.41 5.81 1.37
C TRP A 6 -4.90 7.04 0.64
N LEU A 7 -4.00 7.88 0.11
CA LEU A 7 -4.41 9.02 -0.71
C LEU A 7 -5.21 8.60 -1.94
N PRO A 8 -4.71 7.70 -2.82
CA PRO A 8 -5.47 7.32 -4.01
C PRO A 8 -6.76 6.54 -3.66
N LEU A 9 -6.77 5.76 -2.58
CA LEU A 9 -7.92 4.90 -2.26
C LEU A 9 -9.02 5.58 -1.43
N PHE A 10 -8.65 6.51 -0.55
CA PHE A 10 -9.57 7.00 0.50
C PHE A 10 -9.70 8.51 0.59
N HIS A 11 -8.74 9.29 0.07
CA HIS A 11 -8.87 10.75 0.09
C HIS A 11 -10.03 11.20 -0.83
N SER A 12 -10.78 12.22 -0.41
CA SER A 12 -11.98 12.69 -1.13
C SER A 12 -11.66 13.26 -2.52
N SER A 13 -10.47 13.86 -2.70
CA SER A 13 -10.00 14.35 -4.01
C SER A 13 -9.81 13.24 -5.04
N SER A 14 -9.70 11.99 -4.61
CA SER A 14 -9.58 10.81 -5.48
C SER A 14 -10.94 10.24 -5.91
N VAL A 15 -12.06 10.83 -5.49
CA VAL A 15 -13.40 10.39 -5.91
C VAL A 15 -13.58 10.62 -7.41
N GLY A 16 -14.02 9.58 -8.11
CA GLY A 16 -14.17 9.59 -9.57
C GLY A 16 -12.91 9.17 -10.34
N SER A 17 -11.79 8.92 -9.65
CA SER A 17 -10.58 8.31 -10.23
C SER A 17 -10.27 6.95 -9.59
N THR A 18 -9.80 6.94 -8.34
CA THR A 18 -9.29 5.75 -7.65
C THR A 18 -9.93 5.48 -6.30
N ASN A 19 -10.61 6.47 -5.70
CA ASN A 19 -11.49 6.23 -4.56
C ASN A 19 -12.87 5.78 -5.07
N TRP A 20 -13.06 4.47 -5.11
CA TRP A 20 -14.26 3.84 -5.70
C TRP A 20 -15.38 3.66 -4.69
N SER A 21 -15.08 3.79 -3.39
CA SER A 21 -16.10 3.81 -2.32
C SER A 21 -16.93 5.10 -2.35
N GLY A 22 -16.44 6.15 -3.00
CA GLY A 22 -17.05 7.48 -2.95
C GLY A 22 -16.93 8.14 -1.57
N LEU A 23 -16.05 7.63 -0.70
CA LEU A 23 -15.85 8.13 0.66
C LEU A 23 -15.42 9.59 0.64
N LYS A 24 -16.05 10.38 1.53
CA LYS A 24 -15.69 11.76 1.82
C LYS A 24 -15.75 11.95 3.33
N ASP A 25 -14.59 12.11 3.97
CA ASP A 25 -14.47 12.33 5.40
C ASP A 25 -13.34 13.34 5.66
N GLU A 26 -13.70 14.55 6.10
CA GLU A 26 -12.73 15.64 6.28
C GLU A 26 -11.66 15.31 7.33
N THR A 27 -12.01 14.50 8.34
CA THR A 27 -11.06 14.11 9.38
C THR A 27 -9.98 13.19 8.81
N LEU A 28 -10.40 12.17 8.06
CA LEU A 28 -9.52 11.26 7.35
C LEU A 28 -8.66 12.00 6.31
N ASP A 29 -9.25 12.89 5.51
CA ASP A 29 -8.51 13.70 4.53
C ASP A 29 -7.37 14.49 5.20
N ASN A 30 -7.67 15.19 6.30
CA ASN A 30 -6.67 15.93 7.06
C ASN A 30 -5.56 15.04 7.61
N TYR A 31 -5.87 13.83 8.08
CA TYR A 31 -4.84 12.90 8.55
C TYR A 31 -3.95 12.44 7.40
N ILE A 32 -4.53 12.12 6.23
CA ILE A 32 -3.81 11.71 5.03
C ILE A 32 -2.89 12.83 4.53
N ASP A 33 -3.39 14.07 4.49
CA ASP A 33 -2.59 15.24 4.10
C ASP A 33 -1.42 15.45 5.05
N THR A 34 -1.68 15.36 6.36
CA THR A 34 -0.65 15.54 7.39
C THR A 34 0.43 14.46 7.28
N VAL A 35 0.06 13.18 7.19
CA VAL A 35 1.04 12.09 7.21
C VAL A 35 1.93 12.05 5.97
N ASN A 36 1.47 12.62 4.85
CA ASN A 36 2.24 12.73 3.61
C ASN A 36 3.32 13.82 3.67
N VAL A 37 3.19 14.81 4.56
CA VAL A 37 4.20 15.87 4.75
C VAL A 37 5.04 15.68 6.02
N THR A 38 4.60 14.85 6.97
CA THR A 38 5.37 14.51 8.17
C THR A 38 6.61 13.69 7.82
N VAL A 39 7.78 14.13 8.27
CA VAL A 39 9.07 13.44 8.06
C VAL A 39 9.45 12.55 9.27
N ASP A 40 9.08 12.98 10.48
CA ASP A 40 9.39 12.23 11.70
C ASP A 40 8.69 10.86 11.71
N LYS A 41 9.46 9.81 11.94
CA LYS A 41 8.98 8.43 11.80
C LYS A 41 7.98 8.05 12.89
N GLU A 42 8.19 8.49 14.13
CA GLU A 42 7.31 8.12 15.24
C GLU A 42 5.99 8.91 15.16
N GLU A 43 6.06 10.18 14.77
CA GLU A 43 4.88 10.99 14.47
C GLU A 43 4.07 10.40 13.31
N ARG A 44 4.73 10.01 12.21
CA ARG A 44 4.07 9.32 11.09
C ARG A 44 3.39 8.04 11.53
N LYS A 45 4.02 7.25 12.40
CA LYS A 45 3.44 6.00 12.92
C LYS A 45 2.14 6.26 13.70
N VAL A 46 2.11 7.31 14.52
CA VAL A 46 0.90 7.71 15.26
C VAL A 46 -0.20 8.18 14.29
N LEU A 47 0.15 8.97 13.28
CA LEU A 47 -0.81 9.41 12.25
C LEU A 47 -1.35 8.22 11.45
N PHE A 48 -0.49 7.25 11.11
CA PHE A 48 -0.91 6.03 10.45
C PHE A 48 -1.94 5.25 11.27
N GLN A 49 -1.74 5.13 12.58
CA GLN A 49 -2.73 4.48 13.43
C GLN A 49 -4.07 5.22 13.43
N LYS A 50 -4.07 6.56 13.52
CA LYS A 50 -5.30 7.36 13.48
C LYS A 50 -6.10 7.17 12.18
N ILE A 51 -5.40 7.08 11.05
CA ILE A 51 -6.03 6.83 9.76
C ILE A 51 -6.64 5.43 9.74
N TRP A 52 -5.90 4.43 10.22
CA TRP A 52 -6.41 3.06 10.30
C TRP A 52 -7.66 2.96 11.19
N ASP A 53 -7.63 3.56 12.38
CA ASP A 53 -8.77 3.57 13.31
C ASP A 53 -10.00 4.24 12.68
N ARG A 54 -9.80 5.33 11.94
CA ARG A 54 -10.90 6.03 11.24
C ARG A 54 -11.46 5.20 10.09
N LEU A 55 -10.61 4.51 9.33
CA LEU A 55 -11.04 3.61 8.26
C LEU A 55 -11.80 2.40 8.81
N ASP A 56 -11.37 1.85 9.95
CA ASP A 56 -12.07 0.78 10.66
C ASP A 56 -13.46 1.24 11.11
N GLU A 57 -13.61 2.45 11.64
CA GLU A 57 -14.93 2.98 12.01
C GLU A 57 -15.86 3.15 10.78
N LEU A 58 -15.32 3.72 9.69
CA LEU A 58 -16.09 4.08 8.50
C LEU A 58 -16.44 2.89 7.59
N HIS A 59 -15.67 1.79 7.66
CA HIS A 59 -15.83 0.60 6.83
C HIS A 59 -16.03 0.88 5.32
N PRO A 60 -15.20 1.71 4.65
CA PRO A 60 -15.42 2.05 3.24
C PRO A 60 -15.22 0.87 2.30
N PHE A 61 -14.47 -0.15 2.74
CA PHE A 61 -14.26 -1.41 2.03
C PHE A 61 -14.42 -2.60 2.97
N VAL A 62 -14.84 -3.73 2.40
CA VAL A 62 -14.74 -5.05 3.01
C VAL A 62 -13.53 -5.75 2.41
N VAL A 63 -12.42 -5.80 3.15
CA VAL A 63 -11.19 -6.45 2.69
C VAL A 63 -11.37 -7.97 2.77
N LEU A 64 -11.17 -8.66 1.64
CA LEU A 64 -11.43 -10.11 1.54
C LEU A 64 -10.19 -10.97 1.76
N ALA A 65 -9.04 -10.55 1.20
CA ALA A 65 -7.79 -11.30 1.27
C ALA A 65 -6.59 -10.40 0.99
N VAL A 66 -5.44 -10.79 1.52
CA VAL A 66 -4.13 -10.40 1.00
C VAL A 66 -3.62 -11.58 0.17
N PRO A 67 -3.62 -11.49 -1.17
CA PRO A 67 -3.16 -12.60 -2.01
C PRO A 67 -1.64 -12.72 -1.96
N ASN A 68 -1.13 -13.95 -2.06
CA ASN A 68 0.29 -14.18 -2.36
C ASN A 68 0.49 -14.07 -3.88
N GLU A 69 1.46 -13.27 -4.30
CA GLU A 69 1.92 -13.21 -5.69
C GLU A 69 2.84 -14.41 -5.97
N LEU A 70 2.56 -15.12 -7.07
CA LEU A 70 3.30 -16.33 -7.45
C LEU A 70 4.13 -16.09 -8.71
N TYR A 71 5.36 -16.58 -8.72
CA TYR A 71 6.26 -16.52 -9.88
C TYR A 71 6.49 -17.90 -10.49
N GLY A 72 6.22 -18.02 -11.78
CA GLY A 72 6.72 -19.12 -12.59
C GLY A 72 8.10 -18.78 -13.13
N VAL A 73 9.11 -19.58 -12.79
CA VAL A 73 10.50 -19.35 -13.22
C VAL A 73 11.06 -20.58 -13.91
N ARG A 74 12.05 -20.37 -14.77
CA ARG A 74 12.79 -21.48 -15.38
C ARG A 74 13.61 -22.22 -14.31
N GLU A 75 13.75 -23.53 -14.45
CA GLU A 75 14.47 -24.38 -13.50
C GLU A 75 15.97 -24.03 -13.36
N ASP A 76 16.56 -23.49 -14.43
CA ASP A 76 17.96 -23.07 -14.49
C ASP A 76 18.19 -21.64 -14.01
N LEU A 77 17.14 -20.91 -13.60
CA LEU A 77 17.24 -19.56 -13.08
C LEU A 77 17.54 -19.58 -11.57
N VAL A 78 18.53 -18.81 -11.12
CA VAL A 78 18.87 -18.60 -9.70
C VAL A 78 18.65 -17.15 -9.28
N GLY A 79 18.37 -16.92 -7.99
CA GLY A 79 18.11 -15.60 -7.41
C GLY A 79 16.65 -15.15 -7.47
N ALA A 80 15.75 -15.95 -8.04
CA ALA A 80 14.33 -15.63 -8.10
C ALA A 80 13.61 -15.87 -6.75
N GLU A 81 14.21 -16.66 -5.88
CA GLU A 81 13.82 -16.86 -4.49
C GLU A 81 13.89 -15.57 -3.65
N ASP A 82 14.66 -14.57 -4.09
CA ASP A 82 14.79 -13.26 -3.45
C ASP A 82 13.70 -12.27 -3.91
N PHE A 83 12.79 -12.69 -4.78
CA PHE A 83 11.68 -11.84 -5.21
C PHE A 83 10.73 -11.53 -4.05
N TYR A 84 10.33 -10.28 -3.96
CA TYR A 84 9.30 -9.82 -3.04
C TYR A 84 7.95 -10.39 -3.44
N ASP A 85 7.09 -10.61 -2.45
CA ASP A 85 5.67 -10.86 -2.67
C ASP A 85 5.00 -9.56 -3.16
N GLY A 86 5.10 -9.29 -4.47
CA GLY A 86 4.68 -8.02 -5.05
C GLY A 86 4.91 -7.90 -6.55
N ARG A 87 4.98 -6.67 -7.04
CA ARG A 87 5.06 -6.40 -8.50
C ARG A 87 6.39 -5.79 -8.94
N LEU A 88 7.26 -5.44 -8.01
CA LEU A 88 8.53 -4.77 -8.26
C LEU A 88 9.66 -5.57 -7.63
N ASN A 89 10.38 -6.31 -8.48
CA ASN A 89 11.50 -7.15 -8.06
C ASN A 89 12.83 -6.62 -8.61
N TYR A 90 13.87 -6.72 -7.81
CA TYR A 90 15.22 -6.39 -8.24
C TYR A 90 15.80 -7.55 -9.06
N LEU A 91 16.17 -7.28 -10.32
CA LEU A 91 16.64 -8.32 -11.24
C LEU A 91 18.18 -8.46 -11.27
N GLY A 92 18.92 -7.64 -10.51
CA GLY A 92 20.38 -7.60 -10.58
C GLY A 92 21.09 -8.83 -10.02
N ASN A 93 20.39 -9.67 -9.24
CA ASN A 93 20.92 -10.91 -8.69
C ASN A 93 20.52 -12.16 -9.50
N ILE A 94 19.85 -11.98 -10.65
CA ILE A 94 19.34 -13.09 -11.45
C ILE A 94 20.41 -13.60 -12.41
N ALA A 95 20.62 -14.92 -12.42
CA ALA A 95 21.56 -15.58 -13.32
C ALA A 95 21.05 -16.96 -13.76
N LEU A 96 21.70 -17.54 -14.76
CA LEU A 96 21.51 -18.94 -15.12
C LEU A 96 22.53 -19.79 -14.35
N LYS A 97 22.15 -21.01 -13.97
CA LYS A 97 23.09 -22.03 -13.47
C LYS A 97 24.14 -22.32 -14.53
N ASP A 98 25.40 -22.46 -14.09
CA ASP A 98 26.51 -22.94 -14.93
C ASP A 98 26.32 -24.39 -15.37
#